data_AF-A0A7G1ICA8-F1
#
_entry.id   AF-A0A7G1ICA8-F1
#
_cell.length_a   1.000
_cell.length_b   1.000
_cell.length_c   1.000
_cell.angle_alpha   90.00
_cell.angle_beta   90.00
_cell.angle_gamma   90.00
#
_symmetry.space_group_name_H-M   'P 1'
#
loop_
_entity.id
_entity.type
_entity.pdbx_description
1 polymer ?
#
loop_
_entity_poly.entity_id
_entity_poly.type
_entity_poly.pdbx_seq_one_letter_code
_entity_poly.pdbx_strand_id
1 'polypeptide(L)'
;MEPNKTLAAQMANELREMLPHNAVEYFVSYYDYYQPEAYIAQTDTYIEKDSSINDDVERLRHSATSALLSRRDVVVVASVSCIYGLGTPQSYLDRSVELRVGSEVPRDGLLRLLVDVQYTRNDLSFTRGSFRVRGDTVEIIPSYEELAVRIEFFGDEIEALYYLHPLTGEVIRQVDSLRIFPATHYVAGPERMAHAISTIEGSWPSG
;
A
#
# COMPACT_ATOMS: atom_id res chain seq x y z
N MET A 1 -2.30 16.50 15.11
CA MET A 1 -2.64 15.12 15.54
C MET A 1 -3.91 15.26 16.33
N GLU A 2 -4.97 14.57 15.90
CA GLU A 2 -6.31 14.77 16.45
C GLU A 2 -6.73 13.60 17.34
N PRO A 3 -7.51 13.85 18.40
CA PRO A 3 -7.86 12.82 19.38
C PRO A 3 -8.91 11.83 18.88
N ASN A 4 -9.64 12.14 17.79
CA ASN A 4 -10.64 11.26 17.21
C ASN A 4 -10.71 11.39 15.68
N LYS A 5 -11.34 10.39 15.03
CA LYS A 5 -11.46 10.33 13.57
C LYS A 5 -12.27 11.50 12.98
N THR A 6 -13.29 11.99 13.70
CA THR A 6 -14.16 13.08 13.23
C THR A 6 -13.39 14.40 13.10
N LEU A 7 -12.68 14.81 14.16
CA LEU A 7 -11.85 16.02 14.14
C LEU A 7 -10.70 15.88 13.15
N ALA A 8 -10.08 14.70 13.05
CA ALA A 8 -9.06 14.42 12.05
C ALA A 8 -9.57 14.64 10.62
N ALA A 9 -10.77 14.17 10.30
CA ALA A 9 -11.37 14.34 8.98
C ALA A 9 -11.71 15.80 8.68
N GLN A 10 -12.26 16.53 9.66
CA GLN A 10 -12.53 17.96 9.52
C GLN A 10 -11.26 18.76 9.23
N MET A 11 -10.22 18.56 10.04
CA MET A 11 -8.92 19.22 9.87
C MET A 11 -8.27 18.87 8.53
N ALA A 12 -8.35 17.62 8.08
CA ALA A 12 -7.82 17.22 6.77
C ALA A 12 -8.54 17.93 5.62
N ASN A 13 -9.86 18.11 5.70
CA ASN A 13 -10.62 18.83 4.69
C ASN A 13 -10.30 20.32 4.68
N GLU A 14 -10.26 20.97 5.84
CA GLU A 14 -9.87 22.38 5.98
C GLU A 14 -8.47 22.62 5.40
N LEU A 15 -7.51 21.76 5.70
CA LEU A 15 -6.15 21.86 5.17
C LEU A 15 -6.07 21.65 3.66
N ARG A 16 -6.91 20.78 3.07
CA ARG A 16 -6.99 20.60 1.61
C ARG A 16 -7.46 21.87 0.91
N GLU A 17 -8.42 22.58 1.50
CA GLU A 17 -8.90 23.87 0.99
C GLU A 17 -7.81 24.96 1.12
N MET A 18 -7.07 24.96 2.22
CA MET A 18 -6.00 25.93 2.48
C MET A 18 -4.72 25.67 1.66
N LEU A 19 -4.45 24.41 1.32
CA LEU A 19 -3.21 23.96 0.69
C LEU A 19 -3.47 23.12 -0.59
N PRO A 20 -4.16 23.69 -1.60
CA PRO A 20 -4.67 22.94 -2.76
C PRO A 20 -3.58 22.35 -3.69
N HIS A 21 -2.32 22.76 -3.51
CA HIS A 21 -1.19 22.29 -4.31
C HIS A 21 -0.24 21.35 -3.54
N ASN A 22 -0.46 21.19 -2.23
CA ASN A 22 0.31 20.32 -1.36
C ASN A 22 -0.38 18.96 -1.20
N ALA A 23 0.37 17.95 -0.76
CA ALA A 23 -0.22 16.67 -0.41
C ALA A 23 -0.76 16.71 1.03
N VAL A 24 -2.08 16.81 1.17
CA VAL A 24 -2.76 16.75 2.47
C VAL A 24 -3.36 15.36 2.67
N GLU A 25 -2.71 14.60 3.54
CA GLU A 25 -2.90 13.16 3.72
C GLU A 25 -3.60 12.84 5.04
N TYR A 26 -4.23 11.67 5.10
CA TYR A 26 -5.05 11.25 6.23
C TYR A 26 -4.59 9.89 6.78
N PHE A 27 -4.22 9.85 8.07
CA PHE A 27 -3.63 8.66 8.69
C PHE A 27 -4.27 8.33 10.05
N VAL A 28 -5.32 7.51 10.03
CA VAL A 28 -5.99 7.01 11.24
C VAL A 28 -6.08 5.49 11.22
N SER A 29 -6.62 4.88 12.28
CA SER A 29 -6.91 3.44 12.28
C SER A 29 -7.87 3.09 11.14
N TYR A 30 -7.47 2.13 10.30
CA TYR A 30 -8.30 1.59 9.22
C TYR A 30 -9.38 0.64 9.73
N TYR A 31 -9.39 0.29 11.03
CA TYR A 31 -10.44 -0.57 11.57
C TYR A 31 -11.72 0.24 11.80
N ASP A 32 -12.83 -0.20 11.20
CA ASP A 32 -14.17 0.26 11.54
C ASP A 32 -14.65 -0.40 12.84
N TYR A 33 -14.27 -1.65 13.03
CA TYR A 33 -14.47 -2.40 14.26
C TYR A 33 -13.18 -3.16 14.61
N TYR A 34 -12.82 -3.16 15.90
CA TYR A 34 -11.65 -3.88 16.40
C TYR A 34 -11.90 -4.40 17.81
N GLN A 35 -11.85 -5.71 17.96
CA GLN A 35 -11.79 -6.43 19.21
C GLN A 35 -10.38 -7.03 19.37
N PRO A 36 -9.61 -6.60 20.39
CA PRO A 36 -8.32 -7.22 20.65
C PRO A 36 -8.50 -8.64 21.19
N GLU A 37 -7.52 -9.49 20.90
CA GLU A 37 -7.36 -10.77 21.59
C GLU A 37 -7.10 -10.51 23.08
N ALA A 38 -7.82 -11.22 23.95
CA ALA A 38 -7.67 -11.07 25.39
C ALA A 38 -8.02 -12.35 26.14
N TYR A 39 -7.42 -12.52 27.31
CA TYR A 39 -7.76 -13.60 28.23
C TYR A 39 -8.21 -13.01 29.58
N ILE A 40 -9.43 -13.34 30.00
CA ILE A 40 -10.03 -12.90 31.26
C ILE A 40 -9.90 -14.02 32.28
N ALA A 41 -8.89 -13.93 33.14
CA ALA A 41 -8.56 -14.97 34.11
C ALA A 41 -9.67 -15.26 35.13
N GLN A 42 -10.47 -14.25 35.49
CA GLN A 42 -11.53 -14.38 36.50
C GLN A 42 -12.66 -15.30 36.03
N THR A 43 -12.90 -15.36 34.73
CA THR A 43 -13.99 -16.13 34.12
C THR A 43 -13.46 -17.25 33.22
N ASP A 44 -12.13 -17.47 33.22
CA ASP A 44 -11.45 -18.41 32.34
C ASP A 44 -11.93 -18.28 30.88
N THR A 45 -12.01 -17.03 30.40
CA THR A 45 -12.59 -16.71 29.10
C THR A 45 -11.52 -16.17 28.17
N TYR A 46 -11.34 -16.85 27.04
CA TYR A 46 -10.56 -16.35 25.93
C TYR A 46 -11.47 -15.61 24.94
N ILE A 47 -11.07 -14.40 24.59
CA ILE A 47 -11.73 -13.54 23.61
C ILE A 47 -10.84 -13.53 22.38
N GLU A 48 -11.34 -14.10 21.29
CA GLU A 48 -10.68 -14.07 19.99
C GLU A 48 -10.65 -12.66 19.43
N LYS A 49 -9.57 -12.37 18.69
CA LYS A 49 -9.48 -11.18 17.86
C LYS A 49 -10.57 -11.21 16.79
N ASP A 50 -11.33 -10.13 16.69
CA ASP A 50 -12.26 -9.89 15.59
C ASP A 50 -12.11 -8.45 15.10
N SER A 51 -12.22 -8.22 13.79
CA SER A 51 -12.01 -6.90 13.23
C SER A 51 -12.61 -6.75 11.84
N SER A 52 -13.02 -5.53 11.52
CA SER A 52 -13.45 -5.11 10.17
C SER A 52 -12.59 -3.95 9.69
N ILE A 53 -12.10 -4.05 8.46
CA ILE A 53 -11.23 -3.06 7.82
C ILE A 53 -12.04 -2.17 6.88
N ASN A 54 -11.69 -0.89 6.86
CA ASN A 54 -12.19 0.10 5.92
C ASN A 54 -11.14 0.33 4.82
N ASP A 55 -11.43 -0.19 3.62
CA ASP A 55 -10.52 -0.14 2.47
C ASP A 55 -10.16 1.29 2.03
N ASP A 56 -11.06 2.26 2.24
CA ASP A 56 -10.79 3.65 1.89
C ASP A 56 -9.84 4.31 2.89
N VAL A 57 -9.98 4.01 4.18
CA VAL A 57 -9.02 4.49 5.19
C VAL A 57 -7.66 3.80 5.02
N GLU A 58 -7.64 2.51 4.70
CA GLU A 58 -6.39 1.79 4.40
C GLU A 58 -5.66 2.41 3.20
N ARG A 59 -6.39 2.70 2.11
CA ARG A 59 -5.84 3.43 0.97
C ARG A 59 -5.23 4.76 1.37
N LEU A 60 -5.94 5.57 2.17
CA LEU A 60 -5.43 6.88 2.62
C LEU A 60 -4.15 6.76 3.46
N ARG A 61 -4.00 5.68 4.23
CA ARG A 61 -2.74 5.41 4.95
C ARG A 61 -1.60 5.07 4.01
N HIS A 62 -1.86 4.27 2.96
CA HIS A 62 -0.85 4.02 1.94
C HIS A 62 -0.47 5.30 1.20
N SER A 63 -1.45 6.15 0.85
CA SER A 63 -1.25 7.47 0.24
C SER A 63 -0.34 8.34 1.11
N ALA A 64 -0.62 8.42 2.42
CA ALA A 64 0.22 9.18 3.35
C ALA A 64 1.69 8.71 3.34
N THR A 65 1.91 7.40 3.41
CA THR A 65 3.28 6.85 3.43
C THR A 65 4.01 6.99 2.10
N SER A 66 3.33 6.82 0.96
CA SER A 66 3.95 7.00 -0.36
C SER A 66 4.24 8.48 -0.64
N ALA A 67 3.36 9.40 -0.23
CA ALA A 67 3.55 10.84 -0.36
C ALA A 67 4.80 11.30 0.40
N LEU A 68 4.94 10.91 1.68
CA LEU A 68 6.11 11.24 2.51
C LEU A 68 7.44 10.79 1.91
N LEU A 69 7.41 9.73 1.11
CA LEU A 69 8.59 9.15 0.46
C LEU A 69 8.85 9.69 -0.94
N SER A 70 7.87 10.37 -1.54
CA SER A 70 7.92 10.83 -2.93
C SER A 70 8.07 12.34 -3.07
N ARG A 71 7.63 13.13 -2.07
CA ARG A 71 7.67 14.60 -2.11
C ARG A 71 7.87 15.20 -0.72
N ARG A 72 8.30 16.47 -0.66
CA ARG A 72 8.63 17.17 0.61
C ARG A 72 7.47 17.97 1.18
N ASP A 73 6.51 18.33 0.37
CA ASP A 73 5.43 19.26 0.69
C ASP A 73 4.16 18.50 1.08
N VAL A 74 4.29 17.71 2.14
CA VAL A 74 3.28 16.80 2.67
C VAL A 74 2.85 17.24 4.07
N VAL A 75 1.55 17.27 4.31
CA VAL A 75 0.96 17.43 5.64
C VAL A 75 0.10 16.21 5.93
N VAL A 76 0.40 15.50 7.02
CA VAL A 76 -0.37 14.32 7.43
C VAL A 76 -1.21 14.65 8.65
N VAL A 77 -2.53 14.57 8.51
CA VAL A 77 -3.45 14.63 9.64
C VAL A 77 -3.66 13.23 10.17
N ALA A 78 -3.23 12.99 11.41
CA ALA A 78 -3.21 11.66 12.01
C ALA A 78 -3.89 11.59 13.38
N SER A 79 -4.34 10.40 13.75
CA SER A 79 -4.71 10.05 15.13
C SER A 79 -3.54 9.35 15.85
N VAL A 80 -3.77 8.83 17.06
CA VAL A 80 -2.81 7.96 17.79
C VAL A 80 -2.33 6.77 16.97
N SER A 81 -2.96 6.43 15.84
CA SER A 81 -2.43 5.41 14.95
C SER A 81 -1.01 5.69 14.46
N CYS A 82 -0.53 6.95 14.43
CA CYS A 82 0.81 7.29 13.97
C CYS A 82 1.95 6.82 14.90
N ILE A 83 1.63 6.43 16.15
CA ILE A 83 2.61 5.87 17.08
C ILE A 83 2.59 4.33 17.11
N TYR A 84 1.71 3.69 16.33
CA TYR A 84 1.70 2.23 16.16
C TYR A 84 2.71 1.81 15.09
N GLY A 85 3.28 0.62 15.27
CA GLY A 85 4.35 0.13 14.40
C GLY A 85 3.92 -0.03 12.95
N LEU A 86 4.80 0.34 12.03
CA LEU A 86 4.78 -0.02 10.61
C LEU A 86 6.10 -0.70 10.26
N GLY A 87 6.19 -1.27 9.06
CA GLY A 87 7.49 -1.61 8.47
C GLY A 87 8.40 -0.37 8.37
N THR A 88 9.71 -0.58 8.35
CA THR A 88 10.65 0.56 8.27
C THR A 88 10.48 1.30 6.94
N PRO A 89 10.61 2.65 6.92
CA PRO A 89 10.52 3.42 5.68
C PRO A 89 11.50 2.93 4.61
N GLN A 90 12.72 2.55 5.03
CA GLN A 90 13.73 2.01 4.13
C GLN A 90 13.29 0.70 3.49
N SER A 91 12.74 -0.25 4.28
CA SER A 91 12.23 -1.51 3.73
C SER A 91 11.07 -1.31 2.75
N TYR A 92 10.23 -0.31 2.97
CA TYR A 92 9.12 0.02 2.07
C TYR A 92 9.62 0.67 0.77
N LEU A 93 10.64 1.54 0.85
CA LEU A 93 11.34 2.13 -0.29
C LEU A 93 12.09 1.09 -1.13
N ASP A 94 12.93 0.26 -0.49
CA ASP A 94 13.78 -0.73 -1.15
C ASP A 94 12.96 -1.78 -1.93
N ARG A 95 11.71 -1.99 -1.49
CA ARG A 95 10.76 -2.91 -2.12
C ARG A 95 9.82 -2.21 -3.09
N SER A 96 9.99 -0.93 -3.36
CA SER A 96 9.21 -0.28 -4.41
C SER A 96 9.75 -0.65 -5.79
N VAL A 97 8.86 -0.72 -6.78
CA VAL A 97 9.22 -0.99 -8.18
C VAL A 97 9.28 0.33 -8.91
N GLU A 98 10.47 0.73 -9.33
CA GLU A 98 10.69 1.91 -10.17
C GLU A 98 10.52 1.53 -11.64
N LEU A 99 9.72 2.31 -12.36
CA LEU A 99 9.42 2.12 -13.77
C LEU A 99 9.75 3.40 -14.52
N ARG A 100 10.44 3.26 -15.66
CA ARG A 100 10.81 4.38 -16.52
C ARG A 100 10.74 3.93 -17.98
N VAL A 101 10.20 4.78 -18.83
CA VAL A 101 10.18 4.57 -20.30
C VAL A 101 11.60 4.36 -20.82
N GLY A 102 11.77 3.37 -21.70
CA GLY A 102 13.05 2.94 -22.26
C GLY A 102 13.86 1.98 -21.38
N SER A 103 13.32 1.57 -20.22
CA SER A 103 13.99 0.56 -19.38
C SER A 103 13.72 -0.84 -19.90
N GLU A 104 14.77 -1.66 -19.94
CA GLU A 104 14.68 -3.08 -20.28
C GLU A 104 14.31 -3.88 -19.03
N VAL A 105 13.05 -4.30 -18.96
CA VAL A 105 12.48 -5.13 -17.88
C VAL A 105 11.62 -6.20 -18.53
N PRO A 106 12.02 -7.48 -18.46
CA PRO A 106 11.17 -8.56 -18.97
C PRO A 106 9.82 -8.53 -18.27
N ARG A 107 8.73 -8.59 -19.03
CA ARG A 107 7.36 -8.50 -18.49
C ARG A 107 7.13 -9.47 -17.34
N ASP A 108 7.53 -10.74 -17.52
CA ASP A 108 7.38 -11.77 -16.49
C ASP A 108 8.26 -11.49 -15.26
N GLY A 109 9.38 -10.78 -15.42
CA GLY A 109 10.18 -10.25 -14.33
C GLY A 109 9.40 -9.21 -13.51
N LEU A 110 8.76 -8.25 -14.18
CA LEU A 110 7.88 -7.28 -13.52
C LEU A 110 6.73 -7.98 -12.76
N LEU A 111 6.08 -8.98 -13.35
CA LEU A 111 4.98 -9.68 -12.67
C LEU A 111 5.44 -10.35 -11.37
N ARG A 112 6.64 -10.95 -11.36
CA ARG A 112 7.22 -11.53 -10.13
C ARG A 112 7.49 -10.46 -9.08
N LEU A 113 8.08 -9.32 -9.48
CA LEU A 113 8.31 -8.20 -8.57
C LEU A 113 7.00 -7.70 -7.95
N LEU A 114 5.92 -7.60 -8.72
CA LEU A 114 4.60 -7.18 -8.22
C LEU A 114 4.04 -8.18 -7.19
N VAL A 115 4.20 -9.48 -7.42
CA VAL A 115 3.81 -10.52 -6.44
C VAL A 115 4.65 -10.42 -5.17
N ASP A 116 5.97 -10.23 -5.30
CA ASP A 116 6.88 -10.09 -4.16
C ASP A 116 6.54 -8.89 -3.27
N VAL A 117 5.91 -7.87 -3.85
CA VAL A 117 5.45 -6.65 -3.16
C VAL A 117 3.96 -6.68 -2.85
N GLN A 118 3.39 -7.89 -2.80
CA GLN A 118 2.04 -8.23 -2.31
C GLN A 118 0.87 -7.79 -3.21
N TYR A 119 1.12 -7.55 -4.50
CA TYR A 119 0.03 -7.41 -5.45
C TYR A 119 -0.48 -8.78 -5.91
N THR A 120 -1.79 -8.86 -6.10
CA THR A 120 -2.44 -10.09 -6.57
C THR A 120 -2.75 -10.00 -8.07
N ARG A 121 -2.42 -11.04 -8.84
CA ARG A 121 -2.87 -11.11 -10.23
C ARG A 121 -4.37 -11.40 -10.28
N ASN A 122 -5.14 -10.53 -10.91
CA ASN A 122 -6.58 -10.73 -11.10
C ASN A 122 -7.05 -10.19 -12.46
N ASP A 123 -7.15 -11.09 -13.44
CA ASP A 123 -7.55 -10.74 -14.80
C ASP A 123 -9.08 -10.54 -14.95
N LEU A 124 -9.87 -11.00 -13.97
CA LEU A 124 -11.35 -10.95 -14.00
C LEU A 124 -11.90 -9.72 -13.25
N SER A 125 -11.41 -9.47 -12.05
CA SER A 125 -11.86 -8.39 -11.18
C SER A 125 -10.68 -7.46 -10.89
N PHE A 126 -10.68 -6.29 -11.52
CA PHE A 126 -9.61 -5.33 -11.40
C PHE A 126 -9.88 -4.39 -10.22
N THR A 127 -9.31 -4.73 -9.06
CA THR A 127 -9.47 -4.02 -7.78
C THR A 127 -8.13 -3.48 -7.26
N ARG A 128 -8.17 -2.65 -6.22
CA ARG A 128 -6.95 -2.12 -5.57
C ARG A 128 -6.05 -3.26 -5.07
N GLY A 129 -4.74 -3.05 -5.17
CA GLY A 129 -3.75 -4.07 -4.81
C GLY A 129 -3.68 -5.24 -5.81
N SER A 130 -4.26 -5.08 -7.01
CA SER A 130 -4.21 -6.10 -8.06
C SER A 130 -3.56 -5.60 -9.35
N PHE A 131 -3.11 -6.55 -10.16
CA PHE A 131 -2.67 -6.30 -11.52
C PHE A 131 -3.26 -7.32 -12.49
N ARG A 132 -3.31 -6.96 -13.77
CA ARG A 132 -3.75 -7.81 -14.88
C ARG A 132 -2.89 -7.64 -16.11
N VAL A 133 -2.95 -8.61 -17.00
CA VAL A 133 -2.16 -8.61 -18.24
C VAL A 133 -3.07 -8.69 -19.46
N ARG A 134 -2.87 -7.80 -20.43
CA ARG A 134 -3.61 -7.78 -21.70
C ARG A 134 -2.62 -7.63 -22.85
N GLY A 135 -2.23 -8.74 -23.47
CA GLY A 135 -1.21 -8.75 -24.52
C GLY A 135 0.11 -8.20 -23.99
N ASP A 136 0.57 -7.09 -24.58
CA ASP A 136 1.83 -6.43 -24.24
C ASP A 136 1.64 -5.31 -23.21
N THR A 137 0.50 -5.28 -22.54
CA THR A 137 0.20 -4.30 -21.49
C THR A 137 0.03 -4.96 -20.13
N VAL A 138 0.59 -4.33 -19.10
CA VAL A 138 0.36 -4.65 -17.69
C VAL A 138 -0.37 -3.49 -17.06
N GLU A 139 -1.53 -3.75 -16.47
CA GLU A 139 -2.29 -2.75 -15.73
C GLU A 139 -2.30 -3.09 -14.25
N ILE A 140 -2.10 -2.09 -13.40
CA ILE A 140 -1.97 -2.21 -11.94
C ILE A 140 -2.92 -1.19 -11.31
N ILE A 141 -3.64 -1.56 -10.25
CA ILE A 141 -4.27 -0.56 -9.37
C ILE A 141 -3.46 -0.53 -8.07
N PRO A 142 -2.61 0.50 -7.86
CA PRO A 142 -1.88 0.67 -6.62
C PRO A 142 -2.80 0.72 -5.40
N SER A 143 -2.37 0.19 -4.25
CA SER A 143 -3.19 0.20 -3.03
C SER A 143 -3.50 1.61 -2.49
N TYR A 144 -2.76 2.62 -2.93
CA TYR A 144 -2.87 4.02 -2.51
C TYR A 144 -3.53 4.94 -3.53
N GLU A 145 -3.45 4.61 -4.82
CA GLU A 145 -3.89 5.51 -5.89
C GLU A 145 -5.39 5.39 -6.18
N GLU A 146 -5.97 6.50 -6.64
CA GLU A 146 -7.30 6.48 -7.23
C GLU A 146 -7.27 6.09 -8.71
N LEU A 147 -6.10 6.25 -9.35
CA LEU A 147 -5.87 5.94 -10.75
C LEU A 147 -5.18 4.57 -10.89
N ALA A 148 -5.57 3.84 -11.93
CA ALA A 148 -4.82 2.68 -12.38
C ALA A 148 -3.55 3.13 -13.13
N VAL A 149 -2.54 2.29 -13.16
CA VAL A 149 -1.33 2.45 -13.97
C VAL A 149 -1.37 1.45 -15.11
N ARG A 150 -1.08 1.90 -16.34
CA ARG A 150 -0.81 1.02 -17.49
C ARG A 150 0.64 1.17 -17.91
N ILE A 151 1.26 0.02 -18.15
CA ILE A 151 2.62 -0.13 -18.63
C ILE A 151 2.52 -0.85 -19.96
N GLU A 152 2.95 -0.19 -21.02
CA GLU A 152 2.99 -0.76 -22.37
C GLU A 152 4.41 -1.22 -22.68
N PHE A 153 4.54 -2.42 -23.22
CA PHE A 153 5.83 -3.05 -23.54
C PHE A 153 6.00 -3.22 -25.04
N PHE A 154 7.23 -3.07 -25.49
CA PHE A 154 7.69 -3.55 -26.80
C PHE A 154 8.78 -4.60 -26.58
N GLY A 155 8.41 -5.87 -26.61
CA GLY A 155 9.29 -6.95 -26.16
C GLY A 155 9.56 -6.84 -24.66
N ASP A 156 10.84 -6.63 -24.30
CA ASP A 156 11.27 -6.45 -22.91
C ASP A 156 11.51 -4.98 -22.54
N GLU A 157 11.19 -4.02 -23.41
CA GLU A 157 11.34 -2.59 -23.17
C GLU A 157 10.01 -1.93 -22.77
N ILE A 158 10.03 -1.05 -21.76
CA ILE A 158 8.87 -0.22 -21.42
C ILE A 158 8.75 0.90 -22.45
N GLU A 159 7.71 0.84 -23.29
CA GLU A 159 7.45 1.84 -24.34
C GLU A 159 6.70 3.06 -23.80
N ALA A 160 5.72 2.84 -22.92
CA ALA A 160 4.91 3.93 -22.37
C ALA A 160 4.33 3.62 -20.98
N LEU A 161 4.11 4.70 -20.22
CA LEU A 161 3.50 4.65 -18.88
C LEU A 161 2.34 5.64 -18.80
N TYR A 162 1.18 5.15 -18.34
CA TYR A 162 -0.03 5.95 -18.23
C TYR A 162 -0.69 5.80 -16.86
N TYR A 163 -1.32 6.88 -16.41
CA TYR A 163 -2.36 6.82 -15.40
C TYR A 163 -3.73 6.79 -16.07
N LEU A 164 -4.60 5.90 -15.61
CA LEU A 164 -5.92 5.66 -16.16
C LEU A 164 -7.00 5.78 -15.08
N HIS A 165 -8.20 6.15 -15.50
CA HIS A 165 -9.36 5.96 -14.65
C HIS A 165 -9.67 4.45 -14.51
N PRO A 166 -9.75 3.88 -13.30
CA PRO A 166 -9.78 2.42 -13.09
C PRO A 166 -11.04 1.74 -13.65
N LEU A 167 -12.18 2.46 -13.68
CA LEU A 167 -13.46 1.94 -14.18
C LEU A 167 -13.64 2.11 -15.70
N THR A 168 -13.36 3.31 -16.23
CA THR A 168 -13.60 3.63 -17.64
C THR A 168 -12.43 3.23 -18.55
N GLY A 169 -11.22 3.12 -17.99
CA GLY A 169 -9.99 2.88 -18.75
C GLY A 169 -9.48 4.11 -19.50
N GLU A 170 -10.09 5.29 -19.29
CA GLU A 170 -9.68 6.54 -19.91
C GLU A 170 -8.28 6.94 -19.45
N VAL A 171 -7.43 7.34 -20.41
CA VAL A 171 -6.09 7.85 -20.12
C VAL A 171 -6.21 9.25 -19.51
N ILE A 172 -5.79 9.38 -18.26
CA ILE A 172 -5.76 10.66 -17.56
C ILE A 172 -4.49 11.44 -17.89
N ARG A 173 -3.34 10.76 -17.87
CA ARG A 173 -2.04 11.36 -18.22
C ARG A 173 -0.99 10.31 -18.56
N GLN A 174 -0.04 10.71 -19.39
CA GLN A 174 1.20 9.97 -19.66
C GLN A 174 2.34 10.51 -18.78
N VAL A 175 3.26 9.63 -18.39
CA VAL A 175 4.45 10.00 -17.58
C VAL A 175 5.69 9.27 -18.09
N ASP A 176 6.88 9.85 -17.87
CA ASP A 176 8.15 9.21 -18.25
C ASP A 176 8.63 8.18 -17.22
N SER A 177 8.18 8.32 -15.96
CA SER A 177 8.50 7.40 -14.88
C SER A 177 7.46 7.43 -13.77
N LEU A 178 7.37 6.33 -13.03
CA LEU A 178 6.57 6.21 -11.82
C LEU A 178 7.15 5.16 -10.88
N ARG A 179 6.69 5.15 -9.63
CA ARG A 179 7.09 4.19 -8.61
C ARG A 179 5.87 3.48 -8.06
N ILE A 180 5.89 2.16 -8.07
CA ILE A 180 4.86 1.31 -7.45
C ILE A 180 5.36 0.91 -6.07
N PHE A 181 4.71 1.42 -5.02
CA PHE A 181 5.00 0.99 -3.65
C PHE A 181 4.31 -0.33 -3.32
N PRO A 182 4.81 -1.09 -2.33
CA PRO A 182 4.19 -2.34 -1.91
C PRO A 182 2.73 -2.18 -1.48
N ALA A 183 1.94 -3.23 -1.72
CA ALA A 183 0.52 -3.25 -1.41
C ALA A 183 0.22 -3.37 0.10
N THR A 184 1.25 -3.54 0.95
CA THR A 184 1.14 -3.59 2.42
C THR A 184 2.32 -2.86 3.08
N HIS A 185 2.09 -2.28 4.27
CA HIS A 185 3.15 -1.66 5.08
C HIS A 185 4.09 -2.67 5.75
N TYR A 186 3.80 -3.97 5.70
CA TYR A 186 4.51 -5.01 6.46
C TYR A 186 5.22 -6.04 5.59
N VAL A 187 5.78 -5.65 4.44
CA VAL A 187 6.47 -6.61 3.57
C VAL A 187 7.76 -7.11 4.23
N ALA A 188 7.81 -8.41 4.49
CA ALA A 188 9.02 -9.13 4.88
C ALA A 188 9.53 -9.97 3.70
N GLY A 189 10.84 -9.98 3.48
CA GLY A 189 11.46 -10.82 2.46
C GLY A 189 11.57 -12.29 2.86
N PRO A 190 11.78 -13.20 1.89
CA PRO A 190 11.93 -14.64 2.17
C PRO A 190 13.02 -14.94 3.19
N GLU A 191 14.18 -14.29 3.09
CA GLU A 191 15.29 -14.47 4.05
C GLU A 191 14.92 -14.02 5.46
N ARG A 192 14.26 -12.87 5.58
CA ARG A 192 13.80 -12.34 6.87
C ARG A 192 12.73 -13.24 7.50
N MET A 193 11.85 -13.81 6.67
CA MET A 193 10.86 -14.78 7.11
C MET A 193 11.53 -16.07 7.60
N ALA A 194 12.47 -16.63 6.84
CA ALA A 194 13.19 -17.85 7.21
C ALA A 194 13.97 -17.67 8.52
N HIS A 195 14.66 -16.53 8.67
CA HIS A 195 15.37 -16.20 9.91
C HIS A 195 14.42 -16.04 11.11
N ALA A 196 13.27 -15.38 10.90
CA ALA A 196 12.26 -15.23 11.94
C ALA A 196 11.69 -16.58 12.39
N ILE A 197 11.34 -17.47 11.45
CA ILE A 197 10.85 -18.82 11.75
C ILE A 197 11.87 -19.59 12.59
N SER A 198 13.14 -19.63 12.15
CA SER A 198 14.21 -20.31 12.86
C SER A 198 14.42 -19.76 14.29
N THR A 199 14.31 -18.44 14.46
CA THR A 199 14.43 -17.79 15.77
C THR A 199 13.24 -18.12 16.69
N ILE A 200 12.02 -18.12 16.15
CA ILE A 200 10.80 -18.45 16.89
C ILE A 200 10.85 -19.91 17.36
N GLU A 201 11.17 -20.83 16.46
CA GLU A 201 11.32 -22.27 16.79
C GLU A 201 12.37 -22.49 17.88
N GLY A 202 13.52 -21.81 17.81
CA GLY A 202 14.57 -21.91 18.83
C GLY A 202 14.21 -21.27 20.18
N SER A 203 13.25 -20.34 20.21
CA SER A 203 12.77 -19.69 21.43
C SER A 203 11.69 -20.48 22.16
N TRP A 204 11.08 -21.46 21.51
CA TRP A 204 10.05 -22.30 22.11
C TRP A 204 10.69 -23.22 23.16
N PRO A 205 10.19 -23.27 24.40
CA PRO A 205 10.67 -24.21 25.39
C PRO A 205 10.47 -25.62 24.85
N SER A 206 11.55 -26.39 24.68
CA SER A 206 11.46 -27.81 24.34
C SER A 206 10.73 -28.49 25.50
N GLY A 207 9.45 -28.83 25.29
CA GLY A 207 8.68 -29.69 26.18
C GLY A 207 9.13 -31.13 26.06
#